data_AF-A0A846N0K2-F1
#
_entry.id   AF-A0A846N0K2-F1
#
_cell.length_a   1.000
_cell.length_b   1.000
_cell.length_c   1.000
_cell.angle_alpha   90.00
_cell.angle_beta   90.00
_cell.angle_gamma   90.00
#
_symmetry.space_group_name_H-M   'P 1'
#
loop_
_entity.id
_entity.type
_entity.pdbx_description
1 polymer ?
#
loop_
_entity_poly.entity_id
_entity_poly.type
_entity_poly.pdbx_seq_one_letter_code
_entity_poly.pdbx_strand_id
1 'polypeptide(L)'
;MAKTTRRQRKTTGRVMHEFKHGELGRGRAGGKVKSRKQAIAIALSEAGASNRQSPTQKRKARKKTTKKQARGVTGQQRQEAGKTVKRTALSKKTTRKKTTRKSAQRKTATRKTPTRKIALRKKATKRTVSRKKTPR
;
A
#
# COMPACT_ATOMS: atom_id res chain seq x y z
N MET A 1 -28.26 21.64 -14.61
CA MET A 1 -27.30 20.62 -14.09
C MET A 1 -27.49 20.46 -12.59
N ALA A 2 -27.47 19.22 -12.07
CA ALA A 2 -27.56 19.01 -10.62
C ALA A 2 -26.36 19.67 -9.91
N LYS A 3 -26.62 20.42 -8.84
CA LYS A 3 -25.58 21.08 -8.04
C LYS A 3 -24.67 20.03 -7.40
N THR A 4 -23.36 20.31 -7.37
CA THR A 4 -22.39 19.39 -6.74
C THR A 4 -22.55 19.36 -5.22
N THR A 5 -22.62 18.16 -4.66
CA THR A 5 -22.75 17.96 -3.20
C THR A 5 -21.48 18.38 -2.46
N ARG A 6 -21.59 18.72 -1.17
CA ARG A 6 -20.42 19.07 -0.32
C ARG A 6 -19.35 17.98 -0.31
N ARG A 7 -19.78 16.71 -0.30
CA ARG A 7 -18.88 15.54 -0.33
C ARG A 7 -18.13 15.41 -1.66
N GLN A 8 -18.80 15.68 -2.78
CA GLN A 8 -18.14 15.74 -4.09
C GLN A 8 -17.10 16.85 -4.12
N ARG A 9 -17.45 18.07 -3.67
CA ARG A 9 -16.52 19.21 -3.58
C ARG A 9 -15.28 18.89 -2.74
N LYS A 10 -15.45 18.27 -1.56
CA LYS A 10 -14.33 17.82 -0.71
C LYS A 10 -13.41 16.83 -1.44
N THR A 11 -13.98 15.89 -2.18
CA THR A 11 -13.21 14.88 -2.91
C THR A 11 -12.45 15.51 -4.08
N THR A 12 -13.10 16.39 -4.84
CA THR A 12 -12.48 17.16 -5.93
C THR A 12 -11.34 18.03 -5.41
N GLY A 13 -11.57 18.80 -4.35
CA GLY A 13 -10.56 19.67 -3.74
C GLY A 13 -9.34 18.89 -3.27
N ARG A 14 -9.54 17.73 -2.63
CA ARG A 14 -8.43 16.86 -2.22
C ARG A 14 -7.61 16.35 -3.40
N VAL A 15 -8.25 15.82 -4.44
CA VAL A 15 -7.53 15.33 -5.64
C VAL A 15 -6.75 16.47 -6.29
N MET A 16 -7.35 17.66 -6.36
CA MET A 16 -6.66 18.82 -6.92
C MET A 16 -5.53 19.33 -6.05
N HIS A 17 -5.63 19.20 -4.72
CA HIS A 17 -4.54 19.47 -3.81
C HIS A 17 -3.38 18.48 -4.02
N GLU A 18 -3.65 17.18 -4.13
CA GLU A 18 -2.64 16.18 -4.49
C GLU A 18 -1.97 16.49 -5.84
N PHE A 19 -2.73 16.97 -6.83
CA PHE A 19 -2.15 17.41 -8.11
C PHE A 19 -1.27 18.65 -7.96
N LYS A 20 -1.69 19.66 -7.16
CA LYS A 20 -0.91 20.88 -6.90
C LYS A 20 0.46 20.56 -6.31
N HIS A 21 0.55 19.53 -5.47
CA HIS A 21 1.81 19.06 -4.88
C HIS A 21 2.55 18.03 -5.75
N GLY A 22 2.02 17.70 -6.93
CA GLY A 22 2.62 16.72 -7.83
C GLY A 22 2.61 15.30 -7.26
N GLU A 23 1.59 14.93 -6.50
CA GLU A 23 1.46 13.61 -5.85
C GLU A 23 0.39 12.74 -6.51
N LEU A 24 -0.50 13.35 -7.28
CA LEU A 24 -1.58 12.64 -7.96
C LEU A 24 -1.00 11.63 -8.96
N GLY A 25 -1.26 10.34 -8.78
CA GLY A 25 -0.77 9.26 -9.64
C GLY A 25 -1.67 8.98 -10.85
N ARG A 26 -1.08 8.50 -11.95
CA ARG A 26 -1.78 8.10 -13.20
C ARG A 26 -2.43 6.71 -13.16
N GLY A 27 -2.46 6.06 -12.00
CA GLY A 27 -3.03 4.72 -11.86
C GLY A 27 -2.16 3.65 -12.55
N ARG A 28 -2.76 2.86 -13.45
CA ARG A 28 -2.14 1.66 -14.04
C ARG A 28 -0.86 1.95 -14.85
N ALA A 29 -0.78 3.10 -15.49
CA ALA A 29 0.38 3.51 -16.31
C ALA A 29 1.58 3.97 -15.47
N GLY A 30 1.44 4.10 -14.15
CA GLY A 30 2.52 4.57 -13.28
C GLY A 30 2.85 6.06 -13.42
N GLY A 31 3.58 6.57 -12.42
CA GLY A 31 4.00 7.96 -12.37
C GLY A 31 2.91 8.98 -12.04
N LYS A 32 3.29 10.27 -12.10
CA LYS A 32 2.49 11.42 -11.66
C LYS A 32 1.68 12.04 -12.79
N VAL A 33 0.50 12.54 -12.51
CA VAL A 33 -0.34 13.28 -13.46
C VAL A 33 0.37 14.58 -13.84
N LYS A 34 0.51 14.83 -15.15
CA LYS A 34 1.23 16.00 -15.68
C LYS A 34 0.30 17.15 -16.07
N SER A 35 -0.92 16.85 -16.52
CA SER A 35 -1.85 17.87 -17.03
C SER A 35 -3.01 18.12 -16.06
N ARG A 36 -3.35 19.41 -15.88
CA ARG A 36 -4.48 19.83 -15.03
C ARG A 36 -5.82 19.28 -15.53
N LYS A 37 -6.00 19.18 -16.85
CA LYS A 37 -7.18 18.56 -17.48
C LYS A 37 -7.36 17.10 -17.04
N GLN A 38 -6.27 16.33 -17.01
CA GLN A 38 -6.29 14.94 -16.53
C GLN A 38 -6.61 14.87 -15.04
N ALA A 39 -6.05 15.79 -14.23
CA ALA A 39 -6.35 15.86 -12.80
C ALA A 39 -7.85 16.13 -12.54
N ILE A 40 -8.45 17.06 -13.28
CA ILE A 40 -9.88 17.37 -13.20
C ILE A 40 -10.72 16.14 -13.58
N ALA A 41 -10.33 15.41 -14.63
CA ALA A 41 -11.04 14.19 -15.04
C ALA A 41 -11.00 13.11 -13.95
N ILE A 42 -9.83 12.92 -13.30
CA ILE A 42 -9.69 11.99 -12.17
C ILE A 42 -10.54 12.47 -10.99
N ALA A 43 -10.52 13.76 -10.68
CA ALA A 43 -11.29 14.35 -9.58
C ALA A 43 -12.80 14.13 -9.75
N LEU A 44 -13.33 14.37 -10.96
CA LEU A 44 -14.75 14.17 -11.27
C LEU A 44 -15.14 12.68 -11.25
N SER A 45 -14.26 11.80 -11.70
CA SER A 45 -14.45 10.34 -11.64
C SER A 45 -14.46 9.84 -10.19
N GLU A 46 -13.51 10.29 -9.36
CA GLU A 46 -13.42 9.94 -7.94
C GLU A 46 -14.61 10.47 -7.12
N ALA A 47 -15.08 11.68 -7.42
CA ALA A 47 -16.27 12.25 -6.79
C ALA A 47 -17.58 11.59 -7.28
N GLY A 48 -17.54 10.83 -8.39
CA GLY A 48 -18.73 10.31 -9.05
C GLY A 48 -19.64 11.44 -9.54
N ALA A 49 -19.04 12.49 -10.09
CA ALA A 49 -19.68 13.64 -10.73
C ALA A 49 -19.46 13.66 -12.26
N SER A 50 -18.73 12.67 -12.80
CA SER A 50 -18.50 12.53 -14.24
C SER A 50 -19.80 12.20 -14.99
N ASN A 51 -20.03 12.85 -16.13
CA ASN A 51 -21.18 12.55 -17.00
C ASN A 51 -20.95 11.30 -17.86
N ARG A 52 -19.70 10.83 -17.98
CA ARG A 52 -19.33 9.66 -18.79
C ARG A 52 -19.46 8.32 -18.07
N GLN A 53 -19.90 8.33 -16.81
CA GLN A 53 -20.01 7.13 -15.98
C GLN A 53 -21.48 6.80 -15.69
N SER A 54 -21.81 5.51 -15.79
CA SER A 54 -23.11 5.01 -15.37
C SER A 54 -23.30 5.14 -13.84
N PRO A 55 -24.54 5.13 -13.33
CA PRO A 55 -24.80 5.18 -11.89
C PRO A 55 -24.08 4.09 -11.09
N THR A 56 -23.98 2.88 -11.65
CA THR A 56 -23.27 1.76 -11.02
C THR A 56 -21.77 1.99 -10.94
N GLN A 57 -21.16 2.54 -11.99
CA GLN A 57 -19.74 2.92 -12.00
C GLN A 57 -19.45 4.06 -11.01
N LYS A 58 -20.31 5.09 -10.96
CA LYS A 58 -20.21 6.18 -9.98
C LYS A 58 -20.24 5.64 -8.54
N ARG A 59 -21.14 4.70 -8.24
CA ARG A 59 -21.24 4.05 -6.92
C ARG A 59 -19.96 3.27 -6.59
N LYS A 60 -19.43 2.49 -7.53
CA LYS A 60 -18.17 1.75 -7.36
C LYS A 60 -16.98 2.70 -7.12
N ALA A 61 -16.87 3.78 -7.89
CA ALA A 61 -15.83 4.79 -7.73
C ALA A 61 -15.88 5.43 -6.34
N ARG A 62 -17.07 5.86 -5.89
CA ARG A 62 -17.28 6.42 -4.54
C ARG A 62 -16.92 5.44 -3.42
N LYS A 63 -17.26 4.15 -3.56
CA LYS A 63 -16.86 3.11 -2.59
C LYS A 63 -15.34 2.91 -2.56
N LYS A 64 -14.68 2.97 -3.72
CA LYS A 64 -13.23 2.86 -3.82
C LYS A 64 -12.55 4.08 -3.16
N THR A 65 -13.08 5.27 -3.36
CA THR A 65 -12.51 6.50 -2.77
C THR A 65 -12.69 6.56 -1.27
N THR A 66 -13.84 6.14 -0.71
CA THR A 66 -14.01 6.03 0.74
C THR A 66 -13.07 4.99 1.35
N LYS A 67 -12.93 3.83 0.72
CA LYS A 67 -11.98 2.80 1.18
C LYS A 67 -10.53 3.30 1.15
N LYS A 68 -10.15 4.08 0.13
CA LYS A 68 -8.83 4.72 0.04
C LYS A 68 -8.62 5.75 1.15
N GLN A 69 -9.66 6.52 1.50
CA GLN A 69 -9.65 7.49 2.61
C GLN A 69 -9.50 6.80 3.96
N ALA A 70 -10.32 5.79 4.23
CA ALA A 70 -10.30 5.04 5.49
C ALA A 70 -8.93 4.37 5.73
N ARG A 71 -8.26 3.93 4.66
CA ARG A 71 -6.94 3.28 4.74
C ARG A 71 -5.76 4.23 4.83
N GLY A 72 -5.96 5.55 4.82
CA GLY A 72 -4.82 6.47 4.89
C GLY A 72 -3.99 6.57 3.60
N VAL A 73 -4.47 6.05 2.46
CA VAL A 73 -3.65 5.89 1.23
C VAL A 73 -3.84 7.06 0.26
N THR A 74 -4.26 8.22 0.78
CA THR A 74 -4.32 9.47 0.00
C THR A 74 -2.92 10.07 -0.11
N GLY A 75 -2.65 10.87 -1.15
CA GLY A 75 -1.32 11.44 -1.37
C GLY A 75 -0.80 12.21 -0.15
N GLN A 76 -1.71 12.99 0.45
CA GLN A 76 -1.48 13.76 1.68
C GLN A 76 -1.06 12.87 2.87
N GLN A 77 -1.80 11.80 3.14
CA GLN A 77 -1.57 10.95 4.32
C GLN A 77 -0.29 10.11 4.23
N ARG A 78 0.13 9.71 3.02
CA ARG A 78 1.42 9.02 2.82
C ARG A 78 2.60 9.93 3.16
N GLN A 79 2.51 11.22 2.86
CA GLN A 79 3.57 12.18 3.19
C GLN A 79 3.53 12.60 4.64
N GLU A 80 2.36 12.76 5.25
CA GLU A 80 2.26 13.00 6.70
C GLU A 80 2.86 11.82 7.49
N ALA A 81 2.58 10.59 7.10
CA ALA A 81 3.23 9.40 7.67
C ALA A 81 4.75 9.37 7.42
N GLY A 82 5.22 9.81 6.24
CA GLY A 82 6.65 9.93 5.95
C GLY A 82 7.35 11.07 6.72
N LYS A 83 6.65 12.18 6.98
CA LYS A 83 7.14 13.34 7.72
C LYS A 83 7.21 13.08 9.22
N THR A 84 6.24 12.36 9.80
CA THR A 84 6.29 11.96 11.22
C THR A 84 7.46 11.02 11.49
N VAL A 85 7.74 10.06 10.61
CA VAL A 85 8.92 9.19 10.72
C VAL A 85 10.24 9.96 10.56
N LYS A 86 10.30 10.96 9.68
CA LYS A 86 11.50 11.83 9.54
C LYS A 86 11.72 12.74 10.76
N ARG A 87 10.66 13.21 11.42
CA ARG A 87 10.75 14.01 12.66
C ARG A 87 11.23 13.18 13.85
N THR A 88 10.82 11.92 13.97
CA THR A 88 11.31 11.03 15.04
C THR A 88 12.75 10.55 14.82
N ALA A 89 13.20 10.45 13.56
CA ALA A 89 14.60 10.15 13.24
C ALA A 89 15.56 11.34 13.49
N LEU A 90 15.10 12.58 13.28
CA LEU A 90 15.93 13.78 13.50
C LEU A 90 16.08 14.14 14.99
N SER A 91 15.14 13.73 15.85
CA SER A 91 15.18 13.96 17.30
C SER A 91 16.12 13.01 18.07
N LYS A 92 16.72 12.00 17.42
CA LYS A 92 17.59 11.01 18.09
C LYS A 92 19.09 11.27 17.92
N LYS A 93 19.47 12.41 17.32
CA LYS A 93 20.86 12.79 17.05
C LYS A 93 21.32 13.95 17.94
N THR A 94 21.10 13.87 19.24
CA THR A 94 21.90 14.60 20.24
C THR A 94 22.11 13.69 21.45
N THR A 95 23.38 13.60 21.87
CA THR A 95 23.89 12.92 23.07
C THR A 95 23.82 11.38 23.14
N ARG A 96 24.80 10.70 22.55
CA ARG A 96 25.45 9.58 23.29
C ARG A 96 26.95 9.61 23.04
N LYS A 97 27.64 10.31 23.95
CA LYS A 97 29.09 10.45 24.06
C LYS A 97 29.72 9.07 24.30
N LYS A 98 30.82 8.84 23.59
CA LYS A 98 31.67 7.65 23.53
C LYS A 98 32.39 7.42 24.86
N THR A 99 32.36 6.22 25.42
CA THR A 99 33.43 5.70 26.30
C THR A 99 33.72 4.25 25.95
N THR A 100 34.90 4.07 25.36
CA THR A 100 35.59 2.80 25.15
C THR A 100 35.89 2.12 26.47
N ARG A 101 35.47 0.86 26.66
CA ARG A 101 36.20 -0.09 27.52
C ARG A 101 36.34 -1.43 26.82
N LYS A 102 37.62 -1.75 26.61
CA LYS A 102 38.24 -2.98 26.12
C LYS A 102 38.38 -3.96 27.30
N SER A 103 38.57 -5.24 26.97
CA SER A 103 38.93 -6.40 27.83
C SER A 103 37.72 -7.23 28.31
N ALA A 104 37.75 -8.56 28.40
CA ALA A 104 38.75 -9.58 28.11
C ALA A 104 38.03 -10.93 27.90
N GLN A 105 38.68 -11.85 27.19
CA GLN A 105 38.25 -13.23 27.00
C GLN A 105 38.16 -13.98 28.35
N ARG A 106 37.13 -14.83 28.50
CA ARG A 106 37.21 -16.02 29.36
C ARG A 106 36.35 -17.14 28.77
N LYS A 107 37.03 -18.19 28.31
CA LYS A 107 36.47 -19.51 27.98
C LYS A 107 36.29 -20.29 29.29
N THR A 108 35.24 -21.09 29.41
CA THR A 108 35.29 -22.46 29.96
C THR A 108 34.06 -23.24 29.50
N ALA A 109 34.26 -24.56 29.43
CA ALA A 109 33.55 -25.50 28.60
C ALA A 109 32.23 -26.05 29.18
N THR A 110 31.55 -26.81 28.32
CA THR A 110 30.58 -27.89 28.59
C THR A 110 29.09 -27.49 28.66
N ARG A 111 28.36 -27.71 27.55
CA ARG A 111 27.27 -28.71 27.54
C ARG A 111 26.86 -29.07 26.11
N LYS A 112 26.68 -30.38 25.96
CA LYS A 112 26.61 -31.16 24.74
C LYS A 112 25.32 -30.91 23.96
N THR A 113 25.44 -30.95 22.64
CA THR A 113 24.35 -31.14 21.69
C THR A 113 23.70 -32.51 21.87
N PRO A 114 22.40 -32.64 21.54
CA PRO A 114 22.02 -33.80 20.76
C PRO A 114 21.36 -33.36 19.46
N THR A 115 22.05 -33.65 18.36
CA THR A 115 21.48 -33.80 17.03
C THR A 115 20.32 -34.80 17.08
N ARG A 116 19.12 -34.39 16.66
CA ARG A 116 18.04 -35.35 16.37
C ARG A 116 17.48 -35.13 14.96
N LYS A 117 18.06 -35.91 14.05
CA LYS A 117 17.55 -36.52 12.82
C LYS A 117 16.44 -35.79 12.05
N ILE A 118 16.83 -35.29 10.88
CA ILE A 118 16.01 -35.16 9.68
C ILE A 118 15.52 -36.56 9.28
N ALA A 119 14.20 -36.78 9.26
CA ALA A 119 13.60 -37.96 8.65
C ALA A 119 13.08 -37.59 7.25
N LEU A 120 13.85 -37.94 6.21
CA LEU A 120 13.31 -38.13 4.87
C LEU A 120 12.21 -39.21 4.93
N ARG A 121 10.97 -38.90 4.56
CA ARG A 121 10.07 -39.90 3.98
C ARG A 121 10.03 -39.72 2.48
N LYS A 122 10.54 -40.75 1.80
CA LYS A 122 10.65 -40.91 0.35
C LYS A 122 9.26 -41.04 -0.32
N LYS A 123 9.25 -40.64 -1.59
CA LYS A 123 8.19 -40.73 -2.61
C LYS A 123 7.62 -42.15 -2.81
N ALA A 124 6.36 -42.21 -3.24
CA ALA A 124 5.83 -43.17 -4.22
C ALA A 124 4.86 -42.39 -5.14
N THR A 125 5.28 -41.96 -6.35
CA THR A 125 5.13 -42.62 -7.66
C THR A 125 3.70 -42.99 -8.07
N LYS A 126 3.16 -42.14 -8.97
CA LYS A 126 2.38 -42.40 -10.19
C LYS A 126 1.34 -43.54 -10.23
N ARG A 127 0.13 -43.19 -10.69
CA ARG A 127 -0.63 -43.80 -11.82
C ARG A 127 -1.85 -42.90 -12.10
N THR A 128 -1.93 -42.12 -13.19
CA THR A 128 -2.48 -42.49 -14.53
C THR A 128 -3.49 -43.63 -14.44
N VAL A 129 -4.77 -43.45 -14.79
CA VAL A 129 -5.36 -43.64 -16.13
C VAL A 129 -6.88 -43.47 -15.91
N SER A 130 -7.53 -42.41 -16.42
CA SER A 130 -8.31 -42.34 -17.67
C SER A 130 -9.79 -42.75 -17.56
N ARG A 131 -10.63 -41.94 -18.25
CA ARG A 131 -11.85 -42.30 -19.00
C ARG A 131 -13.11 -42.70 -18.19
N LYS A 132 -14.36 -42.44 -18.60
CA LYS A 132 -15.02 -41.71 -19.71
C LYS A 132 -16.54 -42.00 -19.59
N LYS A 133 -17.40 -41.09 -20.08
CA LYS A 133 -18.80 -41.27 -20.58
C LYS A 133 -19.93 -41.45 -19.52
N THR A 134 -21.15 -40.92 -19.63
CA THR A 134 -21.89 -40.01 -20.56
C THR A 134 -23.26 -39.65 -19.90
N PRO A 135 -24.03 -38.67 -20.40
CA PRO A 135 -25.29 -38.22 -19.80
C PRO A 135 -26.49 -39.07 -20.24
N ARG A 136 -27.64 -38.87 -19.59
CA ARG A 136 -28.96 -39.34 -19.99
C ARG A 136 -29.87 -38.14 -20.20
#